data_AF-A0A523APP9-F1
#
_entry.id   AF-A0A523APP9-F1
#
_cell.length_a   1.000
_cell.length_b   1.000
_cell.length_c   1.000
_cell.angle_alpha   90.00
_cell.angle_beta   90.00
_cell.angle_gamma   90.00
#
_symmetry.space_group_name_H-M   'P 1'
#
loop_
_entity.id
_entity.type
_entity.pdbx_description
1 polymer ?
#
loop_
_entity_poly.entity_id
_entity_poly.type
_entity_poly.pdbx_seq_one_letter_code
_entity_poly.pdbx_strand_id
1 'polypeptide(L)'
;MSSLESLGKFAISIALISALALSFCAAPESSNSGKESASCNFEIKEVYFRETDDPSNPMLIVKGVIGPSGFHKYVMHFPPQVNTAQGIGPIEVGTDEPCKEERCRPLNPCQEFITQDFVARSYPDNVPEFGKSYYGELTFYLNDGSSSTWRGNVGWKS
;
A
#
# COMPACT_ATOMS: atom_id res chain seq x y z
N MET A 1 26.58 64.64 -24.64
CA MET A 1 25.82 65.31 -25.72
C MET A 1 26.57 65.15 -27.02
N SER A 2 25.84 65.13 -28.15
CA SER A 2 26.20 64.71 -29.53
C SER A 2 25.90 63.22 -29.80
N SER A 3 24.67 62.79 -30.11
CA SER A 3 23.78 63.09 -31.28
C SER A 3 24.20 62.31 -32.54
N LEU A 4 23.46 61.24 -32.85
CA LEU A 4 22.59 61.03 -34.03
C LEU A 4 23.40 60.79 -35.34
N GLU A 5 23.41 59.54 -35.81
CA GLU A 5 22.54 59.05 -36.91
C GLU A 5 23.25 59.10 -38.27
N SER A 6 23.36 57.94 -38.93
CA SER A 6 23.20 57.89 -40.37
C SER A 6 22.86 56.47 -40.82
N LEU A 7 21.68 56.36 -41.43
CA LEU A 7 21.08 55.20 -42.06
C LEU A 7 21.80 54.84 -43.37
N GLY A 8 22.21 53.59 -43.51
CA GLY A 8 22.69 53.00 -44.76
C GLY A 8 21.80 51.83 -45.21
N LYS A 9 21.01 52.06 -46.25
CA LYS A 9 19.96 51.22 -46.83
C LYS A 9 20.46 49.89 -47.45
N PHE A 10 19.65 48.84 -47.26
CA PHE A 10 19.24 47.76 -48.18
C PHE A 10 20.18 47.27 -49.30
N ALA A 11 20.49 45.96 -49.27
CA ALA A 11 20.16 45.05 -50.37
C ALA A 11 20.06 43.60 -49.86
N ILE A 12 18.95 42.97 -50.20
CA ILE A 12 18.58 41.58 -49.91
C ILE A 12 19.31 40.68 -50.91
N SER A 13 19.83 39.54 -50.46
CA SER A 13 19.92 38.34 -51.29
C SER A 13 19.60 37.13 -50.43
N ILE A 14 18.48 36.50 -50.79
CA ILE A 14 17.89 35.29 -50.22
C ILE A 14 18.58 34.08 -50.87
N ALA A 15 18.54 32.97 -50.13
CA ALA A 15 18.72 31.57 -50.55
C ALA A 15 20.16 31.02 -50.41
N LEU A 16 20.39 29.82 -49.90
CA LEU A 16 19.46 28.75 -49.53
C LEU A 16 20.09 27.86 -48.45
N ILE A 17 19.18 27.33 -47.65
CA ILE A 17 19.31 26.38 -46.55
C ILE A 17 20.13 25.16 -46.94
N SER A 18 21.03 24.75 -46.05
CA SER A 18 21.22 23.33 -45.74
C SER A 18 21.48 23.21 -44.25
N ALA A 19 20.40 22.81 -43.57
CA ALA A 19 20.41 22.38 -42.20
C ALA A 19 21.40 21.23 -42.04
N LEU A 20 22.28 21.36 -41.07
CA LEU A 20 22.60 20.31 -40.11
C LEU A 20 23.30 21.02 -38.96
N ALA A 21 22.50 21.46 -37.98
CA ALA A 21 23.03 21.89 -36.69
C ALA A 21 23.92 20.74 -36.16
N LEU A 22 25.23 20.95 -36.09
CA LEU A 22 25.90 21.52 -34.92
C LEU A 22 25.49 20.76 -33.65
N SER A 23 26.40 19.95 -33.12
CA SER A 23 27.47 20.44 -32.22
C SER A 23 26.89 20.80 -30.85
N PHE A 24 27.38 20.34 -29.72
CA PHE A 24 28.66 19.76 -29.33
C PHE A 24 28.43 19.18 -27.92
N CYS A 25 29.23 18.16 -27.57
CA CYS A 25 29.74 17.88 -26.22
C CYS A 25 28.95 18.41 -25.00
N ALA A 26 28.22 17.52 -24.34
CA ALA A 26 27.99 17.62 -22.90
C ALA A 26 28.46 16.30 -22.27
N ALA A 27 29.21 16.42 -21.17
CA ALA A 27 29.63 15.33 -20.30
C ALA A 27 28.45 14.39 -19.96
N PRO A 28 28.67 13.12 -19.56
CA PRO A 28 27.57 12.31 -19.07
C PRO A 28 26.94 13.00 -17.87
N GLU A 29 25.82 13.66 -18.12
CA GLU A 29 24.95 14.18 -17.09
C GLU A 29 24.58 13.00 -16.21
N SER A 30 24.81 13.20 -14.92
CA SER A 30 24.26 12.37 -13.87
C SER A 30 22.77 12.18 -14.16
N SER A 31 22.39 10.99 -14.61
CA SER A 31 21.00 10.55 -14.67
C SER A 31 20.55 10.27 -13.24
N ASN A 32 20.42 11.32 -12.44
CA ASN A 32 19.61 11.28 -11.24
C ASN A 32 18.21 11.75 -11.66
N SER A 33 17.38 10.82 -12.14
CA SER A 33 15.93 11.05 -12.18
C SER A 33 15.24 9.70 -12.11
N GLY A 34 14.63 9.44 -10.96
CA GLY A 34 13.78 8.28 -10.75
C GLY A 34 14.22 7.33 -9.63
N LYS A 35 14.84 7.83 -8.55
CA LYS A 35 14.43 7.29 -7.24
C LYS A 35 12.99 7.76 -7.03
N GLU A 36 12.05 7.06 -7.67
CA GLU A 36 10.74 6.91 -7.08
C GLU A 36 11.01 6.38 -5.68
N SER A 37 11.01 7.29 -4.71
CA SER A 37 10.54 6.97 -3.39
C SER A 37 9.12 6.47 -3.61
N ALA A 38 8.97 5.18 -3.94
CA ALA A 38 7.71 4.49 -3.78
C ALA A 38 7.39 4.67 -2.29
N SER A 39 6.57 5.67 -1.98
CA SER A 39 5.94 5.76 -0.69
C SER A 39 5.19 4.45 -0.56
N CYS A 40 5.69 3.52 0.25
CA CYS A 40 4.98 2.26 0.43
C CYS A 40 3.65 2.62 1.09
N ASN A 41 2.60 2.46 0.30
CA ASN A 41 1.26 2.50 0.82
C ASN A 41 1.03 1.19 1.57
N PHE A 42 0.14 1.25 2.55
CA PHE A 42 -0.34 0.06 3.22
C PHE A 42 -0.88 -0.95 2.18
N GLU A 43 -0.34 -2.18 2.17
CA GLU A 43 -0.72 -3.21 1.21
C GLU A 43 -0.84 -4.59 1.88
N ILE A 44 -1.95 -5.27 1.63
CA ILE A 44 -2.15 -6.66 2.03
C ILE A 44 -1.72 -7.58 0.90
N LYS A 45 -0.76 -8.48 1.19
CA LYS A 45 -0.24 -9.47 0.25
C LYS A 45 -1.01 -10.78 0.34
N GLU A 46 -1.25 -11.25 1.57
CA GLU A 46 -1.91 -12.52 1.81
C GLU A 46 -2.81 -12.46 3.05
N VAL A 47 -3.98 -13.09 2.95
CA VAL A 47 -4.84 -13.40 4.08
C VAL A 47 -5.29 -14.85 3.94
N TYR A 48 -5.02 -15.69 4.94
CA TYR A 48 -5.37 -17.10 4.88
C TYR A 48 -5.55 -17.70 6.27
N PHE A 49 -6.30 -18.80 6.34
CA PHE A 49 -6.36 -19.66 7.50
C PHE A 49 -5.23 -20.69 7.49
N ARG A 50 -4.66 -20.96 8.66
CA ARG A 50 -3.73 -22.05 8.91
C ARG A 50 -4.37 -23.04 9.89
N GLU A 51 -4.21 -24.32 9.59
CA GLU A 51 -4.57 -25.40 10.50
C GLU A 51 -3.74 -25.31 11.79
N THR A 52 -4.34 -25.73 12.90
CA THR A 52 -3.64 -25.97 14.16
C THR A 52 -3.93 -27.39 14.62
N ASP A 53 -3.23 -27.85 15.65
CA ASP A 53 -3.47 -29.18 16.23
C ASP A 53 -4.91 -29.33 16.78
N ASP A 54 -5.58 -28.21 17.05
CA ASP A 54 -7.00 -28.17 17.39
C ASP A 54 -7.82 -27.65 16.17
N PRO A 55 -8.55 -28.53 15.46
CA PRO A 55 -9.32 -28.14 14.28
C PRO A 55 -10.44 -27.13 14.60
N SER A 56 -10.72 -26.93 15.88
CA SER A 56 -11.71 -25.99 16.36
C SER A 56 -11.16 -24.58 16.63
N ASN A 57 -9.84 -24.42 16.50
CA ASN A 57 -9.10 -23.18 16.70
C ASN A 57 -8.19 -22.88 15.48
N PRO A 58 -8.75 -22.58 14.30
CA PRO A 58 -7.94 -22.16 13.16
C PRO A 58 -7.28 -20.81 13.44
N MET A 59 -6.15 -20.59 12.78
CA MET A 59 -5.39 -19.36 12.92
C MET A 59 -5.52 -18.52 11.67
N LEU A 60 -5.93 -17.26 11.82
CA LEU A 60 -5.87 -16.28 10.74
C LEU A 60 -4.45 -15.74 10.62
N ILE A 61 -3.90 -15.78 9.42
CA ILE A 61 -2.61 -15.19 9.08
C ILE A 61 -2.85 -14.03 8.13
N VAL A 62 -2.34 -12.84 8.50
CA VAL A 62 -2.33 -11.67 7.62
C VAL A 62 -0.89 -11.29 7.34
N LYS A 63 -0.53 -11.18 6.06
CA LYS A 63 0.77 -10.70 5.61
C LYS A 63 0.62 -9.46 4.75
N GLY A 64 1.47 -8.48 4.96
CA GLY A 64 1.44 -7.25 4.20
C GLY A 64 2.72 -6.45 4.31
N VAL A 65 2.70 -5.31 3.64
CA VAL A 65 3.71 -4.26 3.75
C VAL A 65 3.04 -3.07 4.42
N ILE A 66 3.66 -2.55 5.47
CA ILE A 66 3.20 -1.34 6.13
C ILE A 66 4.18 -0.20 5.96
N GLY A 67 3.61 0.98 5.73
CA GLY A 67 4.34 2.23 5.70
C GLY A 67 4.76 2.72 7.08
N PRO A 68 5.47 3.85 7.13
CA PRO A 68 6.04 4.36 8.37
C PRO A 68 5.05 4.59 9.49
N SER A 69 3.79 4.89 9.17
CA SER A 69 2.78 5.12 10.20
C SER A 69 2.52 3.88 11.06
N GLY A 70 2.64 2.65 10.54
CA GLY A 70 2.25 1.47 11.31
C GLY A 70 0.72 1.41 11.56
N PHE A 71 0.27 0.37 12.26
CA PHE A 71 -1.14 0.22 12.70
C PHE A 71 -1.21 -0.07 14.21
N HIS A 72 -2.33 0.27 14.84
CA HIS A 72 -2.58 -0.04 16.27
C HIS A 72 -3.76 -0.98 16.49
N LYS A 73 -4.68 -1.06 15.51
CA LYS A 73 -5.84 -1.92 15.55
C LYS A 73 -6.12 -2.49 14.15
N TYR A 74 -6.66 -3.70 14.10
CA TYR A 74 -7.42 -4.12 12.93
C TYR A 74 -8.66 -4.91 13.33
N VAL A 75 -9.64 -4.92 12.41
CA VAL A 75 -10.88 -5.69 12.53
C VAL A 75 -11.08 -6.48 11.26
N MET A 76 -11.16 -7.80 11.37
CA MET A 76 -11.54 -8.71 10.30
C MET A 76 -12.99 -9.10 10.46
N HIS A 77 -13.81 -8.97 9.41
CA HIS A 77 -15.18 -9.42 9.38
C HIS A 77 -15.40 -10.39 8.22
N PHE A 78 -16.10 -11.50 8.47
CA PHE A 78 -16.57 -12.38 7.40
C PHE A 78 -18.09 -12.27 7.33
N PRO A 79 -18.66 -11.61 6.31
CA PRO A 79 -20.09 -11.51 6.17
C PRO A 79 -20.75 -12.90 6.01
N PRO A 80 -22.08 -13.00 6.18
CA PRO A 80 -22.82 -14.21 5.86
C PRO A 80 -22.51 -14.71 4.45
N GLN A 81 -22.12 -15.98 4.34
CA GLN A 81 -21.92 -16.66 3.07
C GLN A 81 -23.27 -17.11 2.49
N VAL A 82 -23.31 -17.43 1.20
CA VAL A 82 -24.52 -17.94 0.54
C VAL A 82 -25.07 -19.14 1.31
N ASN A 83 -26.36 -19.10 1.66
CA ASN A 83 -27.07 -20.11 2.48
C ASN A 83 -26.64 -20.21 3.95
N THR A 84 -25.89 -19.23 4.47
CA THR A 84 -25.60 -19.12 5.91
C THR A 84 -26.32 -17.88 6.46
N ALA A 85 -27.03 -18.05 7.58
CA ALA A 85 -27.76 -16.95 8.21
C ALA A 85 -26.84 -15.99 8.98
N GLN A 86 -25.62 -16.42 9.28
CA GLN A 86 -24.67 -15.72 10.14
C GLN A 86 -23.28 -15.74 9.50
N GLY A 87 -22.54 -14.65 9.65
CA GLY A 87 -21.14 -14.57 9.26
C GLY A 87 -20.22 -15.34 10.21
N ILE A 88 -18.92 -15.16 10.04
CA ILE A 88 -17.94 -15.50 11.09
C ILE A 88 -17.71 -14.20 11.88
N GLY A 89 -17.67 -14.33 13.21
CA GLY A 89 -17.49 -13.21 14.13
C GLY A 89 -16.34 -12.28 13.75
N PRO A 90 -16.41 -10.99 14.12
CA PRO A 90 -15.30 -10.10 13.90
C PRO A 90 -14.09 -10.56 14.72
N ILE A 91 -12.91 -10.59 14.10
CA ILE A 91 -11.64 -10.75 14.80
C ILE A 91 -11.11 -9.34 15.02
N GLU A 92 -11.08 -8.91 16.27
CA GLU A 92 -10.55 -7.61 16.67
C GLU A 92 -9.21 -7.79 17.36
N VAL A 93 -8.20 -7.09 16.86
CA VAL A 93 -6.85 -7.12 17.41
C VAL A 93 -6.37 -5.71 17.66
N GLY A 94 -5.77 -5.51 18.84
CA GLY A 94 -5.32 -4.21 19.30
C GLY A 94 -6.37 -3.47 20.11
N THR A 95 -6.12 -2.18 20.36
CA THR A 95 -6.97 -1.31 21.18
C THR A 95 -7.45 -0.12 20.38
N ASP A 96 -8.59 0.46 20.75
CA ASP A 96 -9.09 1.69 20.12
C ASP A 96 -8.22 2.92 20.38
N GLU A 97 -7.32 2.85 21.37
CA GLU A 97 -6.36 3.91 21.60
C GLU A 97 -5.33 3.96 20.46
N PRO A 98 -5.21 5.08 19.73
CA PRO A 98 -4.11 5.27 18.80
C PRO A 98 -2.81 5.16 19.58
N CYS A 99 -1.82 4.49 18.99
CA CYS A 99 -0.63 4.14 19.73
C CYS A 99 0.11 5.41 20.21
N LYS A 100 0.60 5.39 21.46
CA LYS A 100 1.26 6.53 22.10
C LYS A 100 2.70 6.65 21.56
N GLU A 101 3.14 7.88 21.37
CA GLU A 101 4.29 8.35 20.54
C GLU A 101 5.57 7.50 20.53
N GLU A 102 5.91 6.77 21.61
CA GLU A 102 7.09 5.89 21.62
C GLU A 102 6.93 4.59 20.83
N ARG A 103 5.73 4.00 20.79
CA ARG A 103 5.44 2.79 19.99
C ARG A 103 5.09 3.10 18.54
N CYS A 104 4.81 4.37 18.26
CA CYS A 104 4.35 4.90 16.97
C CYS A 104 5.45 5.62 16.20
N ARG A 105 6.71 5.43 16.62
CA ARG A 105 7.84 6.00 15.88
C ARG A 105 7.75 5.54 14.43
N PRO A 106 7.87 6.47 13.47
CA PRO A 106 7.80 6.14 12.06
C PRO A 106 8.72 4.98 11.73
N LEU A 107 8.16 3.88 11.21
CA LEU A 107 8.95 2.76 10.70
C LEU A 107 9.67 3.24 9.44
N ASN A 108 10.98 3.36 9.49
CA ASN A 108 11.77 3.73 8.32
C ASN A 108 12.89 2.69 8.16
N PRO A 109 12.89 1.87 7.08
CA PRO A 109 12.01 1.86 5.91
C PRO A 109 10.68 1.10 6.14
N CYS A 110 9.89 0.95 5.07
CA CYS A 110 8.74 0.04 4.97
C CYS A 110 9.05 -1.34 5.55
N GLN A 111 8.10 -1.91 6.28
CA GLN A 111 8.28 -3.19 6.94
C GLN A 111 7.26 -4.20 6.45
N GLU A 112 7.73 -5.41 6.16
CA GLU A 112 6.84 -6.56 6.07
C GLU A 112 6.33 -6.88 7.47
N PHE A 113 5.05 -7.23 7.56
CA PHE A 113 4.46 -7.68 8.81
C PHE A 113 3.73 -9.01 8.61
N ILE A 114 3.65 -9.77 9.69
CA ILE A 114 2.84 -10.98 9.80
C ILE A 114 2.09 -10.91 11.13
N THR A 115 0.76 -10.98 11.09
CA THR A 115 -0.06 -11.20 12.28
C THR A 115 -0.60 -12.63 12.28
N GLN A 116 -0.84 -13.16 13.48
CA GLN A 116 -1.26 -14.54 13.70
C GLN A 116 -2.24 -14.56 14.86
N ASP A 117 -3.52 -14.76 14.55
CA ASP A 117 -4.58 -14.57 15.52
C ASP A 117 -5.55 -15.73 15.47
N PHE A 118 -5.89 -16.26 16.64
CA PHE A 118 -6.91 -17.30 16.75
C PHE A 118 -8.26 -16.71 16.38
N VAL A 119 -9.01 -17.43 15.56
CA VAL A 119 -10.40 -17.09 15.28
C VAL A 119 -11.21 -17.49 16.51
N ALA A 120 -11.35 -16.55 17.45
CA ALA A 120 -12.10 -16.77 18.68
C ALA A 120 -13.61 -16.84 18.40
N ARG A 121 -14.23 -17.82 19.05
CA ARG A 121 -15.66 -18.10 19.02
C ARG A 121 -16.48 -16.93 19.62
N SER A 122 -17.04 -16.04 18.80
CA SER A 122 -18.22 -15.21 19.14
C SER A 122 -19.55 -15.97 18.91
N TYR A 123 -20.03 -16.67 19.95
CA TYR A 123 -21.22 -17.50 19.83
C TYR A 123 -22.44 -16.70 19.31
N PRO A 124 -23.26 -17.26 18.39
CA PRO A 124 -23.23 -18.61 17.84
C PRO A 124 -22.31 -18.68 16.60
N ASP A 125 -21.20 -19.38 16.75
CA ASP A 125 -20.03 -19.30 15.89
C ASP A 125 -20.03 -20.24 14.70
N ASN A 126 -19.86 -19.66 13.52
CA ASN A 126 -19.31 -20.40 12.39
C ASN A 126 -17.78 -20.35 12.49
N VAL A 127 -17.14 -21.48 12.78
CA VAL A 127 -15.70 -21.64 12.56
C VAL A 127 -15.48 -21.83 11.06
N PRO A 128 -14.46 -21.22 10.44
CA PRO A 128 -14.08 -21.56 9.07
C PRO A 128 -13.92 -23.07 8.92
N GLU A 129 -14.66 -23.67 8.01
CA GLU A 129 -14.58 -25.09 7.69
C GLU A 129 -13.33 -25.36 6.85
N PHE A 130 -12.65 -26.45 7.18
CA PHE A 130 -11.43 -26.84 6.49
C PHE A 130 -11.67 -27.02 4.98
N GLY A 131 -10.76 -26.47 4.17
CA GLY A 131 -10.84 -26.51 2.72
C GLY A 131 -11.86 -25.56 2.09
N LYS A 132 -12.64 -24.80 2.88
CA LYS A 132 -13.54 -23.75 2.36
C LYS A 132 -12.88 -22.38 2.34
N SER A 133 -13.29 -21.56 1.37
CA SER A 133 -12.89 -20.16 1.29
C SER A 133 -14.04 -19.26 1.73
N TYR A 134 -13.70 -18.17 2.42
CA TYR A 134 -14.65 -17.22 2.97
C TYR A 134 -14.34 -15.83 2.44
N TYR A 135 -15.33 -15.14 1.88
CA TYR A 135 -15.16 -13.72 1.59
C TYR A 135 -15.03 -12.96 2.91
N GLY A 136 -14.04 -12.08 3.01
CA GLY A 136 -13.77 -11.30 4.21
C GLY A 136 -13.39 -9.85 3.92
N GLU A 137 -13.60 -9.01 4.91
CA GLU A 137 -13.25 -7.60 4.93
C GLU A 137 -12.35 -7.30 6.13
N LEU A 138 -11.18 -6.73 5.87
CA LEU A 138 -10.17 -6.44 6.87
C LEU A 138 -9.90 -4.94 6.91
N THR A 139 -10.18 -4.29 8.03
CA THR A 139 -9.92 -2.86 8.22
C THR A 139 -8.80 -2.66 9.23
N PHE A 140 -7.73 -1.99 8.78
CA PHE A 140 -6.63 -1.54 9.63
C PHE A 140 -6.83 -0.08 10.03
N TYR A 141 -6.53 0.23 11.28
CA TYR A 141 -6.49 1.58 11.83
C TYR A 141 -5.03 1.97 12.00
N LEU A 142 -4.58 2.91 11.17
CA LEU A 142 -3.20 3.37 11.10
C LEU A 142 -2.93 4.40 12.21
N ASN A 143 -1.67 4.51 12.64
CA ASN A 143 -1.33 5.43 13.74
C ASN A 143 -1.41 6.91 13.38
N ASP A 144 -1.47 7.24 12.09
CA ASP A 144 -1.75 8.59 11.60
C ASP A 144 -3.24 8.97 11.67
N GLY A 145 -4.10 8.07 12.17
CA GLY A 145 -5.54 8.25 12.29
C GLY A 145 -6.32 7.87 11.03
N SER A 146 -5.65 7.49 9.94
CA SER A 146 -6.31 6.96 8.76
C SER A 146 -6.65 5.49 8.91
N SER A 147 -7.48 4.96 8.00
CA SER A 147 -7.78 3.53 7.91
C SER A 147 -7.58 3.01 6.50
N SER A 148 -7.29 1.72 6.40
CA SER A 148 -7.18 1.01 5.13
C SER A 148 -7.97 -0.28 5.18
N THR A 149 -8.79 -0.51 4.15
CA THR A 149 -9.67 -1.69 4.07
C THR A 149 -9.27 -2.58 2.91
N TRP A 150 -9.02 -3.86 3.22
CA TRP A 150 -8.84 -4.93 2.26
C TRP A 150 -10.10 -5.79 2.17
N ARG A 151 -10.38 -6.33 0.98
CA ARG A 151 -11.49 -7.25 0.75
C ARG A 151 -11.03 -8.39 -0.16
N GLY A 152 -11.40 -9.62 0.17
CA GLY A 152 -11.05 -10.76 -0.66
C GLY A 152 -11.45 -12.10 -0.07
N ASN A 153 -11.20 -13.17 -0.83
CA ASN A 153 -11.43 -14.53 -0.37
C ASN A 153 -10.26 -15.00 0.49
N VAL A 154 -10.57 -15.52 1.67
CA VAL A 154 -9.64 -16.12 2.63
C VAL A 154 -9.80 -17.63 2.55
N GLY A 155 -8.79 -18.29 2.00
CA GLY A 155 -8.71 -19.75 1.91
C GLY A 155 -7.74 -20.34 2.94
N TRP A 156 -7.33 -21.59 2.72
CA TRP A 156 -6.42 -22.33 3.61
C TRP A 156 -5.01 -22.45 3.03
N LYS A 157 -3.99 -22.43 3.89
CA LYS A 157 -2.61 -22.82 3.55
C LYS A 157 -2.01 -23.68 4.66
N SER A 158 -1.17 -24.64 4.25
CA SER A 158 -0.32 -25.46 5.12
C SER A 158 1.07 -24.83 5.28
#